data_AF-U9VS89-F1
#
_entry.id   AF-U9VS89-F1
#
_cell.length_a   1.000
_cell.length_b   1.000
_cell.length_c   1.000
_cell.angle_alpha   90.00
_cell.angle_beta   90.00
_cell.angle_gamma   90.00
#
_symmetry.space_group_name_H-M   'P 1'
#
loop_
_entity.id
_entity.type
_entity.pdbx_description
1 polymer ?
#
loop_
_entity_poly.entity_id
_entity_poly.type
_entity_poly.pdbx_seq_one_letter_code
_entity_poly.pdbx_strand_id
1 'polypeptide(L)'
;MSLLNTTVNCQERKNSLKRLQSPTDADRLQWIFGAYFQNRDFRIGDDLEVPLFFGTEVGESTYDQTTYAGFAQVDYEPTEDLTLTAGLRYEYWQEELNRDAQTFELFDGTTAPASFFPVSEISDSDIDGDVWQPKFAVNYQFSPNVAAYGSISCGYRPGTYNSLTFTDDELFVEPENSWNYEIGLKTSWLDNRLGINLAAFYNDIDSVQVAGVR
;
A
#
# COMPACT_ATOMS: atom_id res chain seq x y z
N MET A 1 -7.08 -9.15 30.77
CA MET A 1 -6.36 -8.51 29.65
C MET A 1 -5.99 -9.66 28.74
N SER A 2 -6.71 -9.83 27.63
CA SER A 2 -6.39 -10.84 26.62
C SER A 2 -5.16 -10.39 25.85
N LEU A 3 -4.28 -11.33 25.49
CA LEU A 3 -3.15 -11.10 24.61
C LEU A 3 -3.55 -11.64 23.23
N LEU A 4 -3.38 -10.80 22.20
CA LEU A 4 -3.56 -11.18 20.81
C LEU A 4 -2.18 -11.20 20.15
N ASN A 5 -1.85 -12.33 19.51
CA ASN A 5 -0.61 -12.49 18.79
C ASN A 5 -0.91 -12.87 17.33
N THR A 6 -0.31 -12.17 16.38
CA THR A 6 -0.56 -12.35 14.94
C THR A 6 0.74 -12.72 14.25
N THR A 7 0.71 -13.80 13.46
CA THR A 7 1.87 -14.33 12.73
C THR A 7 1.55 -14.49 11.25
N VAL A 8 2.43 -13.99 10.38
CA VAL A 8 2.35 -14.25 8.94
C VAL A 8 3.12 -15.53 8.62
N ASN A 9 2.39 -16.60 8.28
CA ASN A 9 2.96 -17.95 8.16
C ASN A 9 3.48 -18.26 6.75
N CYS A 10 2.80 -17.77 5.73
CA CYS A 10 3.11 -18.04 4.32
C CYS A 10 2.80 -16.81 3.48
N GLN A 11 3.73 -16.42 2.60
CA GLN A 11 3.54 -15.30 1.68
C GLN A 11 4.14 -15.66 0.32
N GLU A 12 3.27 -15.86 -0.68
CA GLU A 12 3.65 -15.95 -2.08
C GLU A 12 3.35 -14.62 -2.79
N ARG A 13 4.26 -14.19 -3.67
CA ARG A 13 4.06 -12.98 -4.46
C ARG A 13 4.54 -13.20 -5.88
N LYS A 14 3.63 -13.07 -6.83
CA LYS A 14 3.91 -13.08 -8.28
C LYS A 14 3.64 -11.69 -8.82
N ASN A 15 4.58 -11.13 -9.58
CA ASN A 15 4.36 -9.85 -10.23
C ASN A 15 4.96 -9.83 -11.63
N SER A 16 4.42 -8.95 -12.46
CA SER A 16 4.99 -8.66 -13.77
C SER A 16 4.80 -7.19 -14.11
N LEU A 17 5.79 -6.63 -14.79
CA LEU A 17 5.79 -5.26 -15.27
C LEU A 17 6.23 -5.26 -16.72
N LYS A 18 5.40 -4.70 -17.59
CA LYS A 18 5.74 -4.45 -18.99
C LYS A 18 5.77 -2.94 -19.20
N ARG A 19 6.85 -2.42 -19.78
CA ARG A 19 7.01 -0.99 -20.05
C ARG A 19 7.56 -0.74 -21.44
N LEU A 20 7.13 0.37 -22.02
CA LEU A 20 7.68 0.97 -23.23
C LEU A 20 8.06 2.40 -22.90
N GLN A 21 9.23 2.85 -23.36
CA GLN A 21 9.72 4.19 -23.09
C GLN A 21 10.38 4.78 -24.33
N SER A 22 10.42 6.10 -24.40
CA SER A 22 11.23 6.82 -25.37
C SER A 22 12.72 6.50 -25.19
N PRO A 23 13.54 6.74 -26.22
CA PRO A 23 15.00 6.78 -26.07
C PRO A 23 15.42 7.80 -25.00
N THR A 24 16.55 7.55 -24.35
CA THR A 24 17.10 8.43 -23.29
C THR A 24 17.72 9.72 -23.82
N ASP A 25 17.98 9.79 -25.13
CA ASP A 25 18.52 10.93 -25.87
C ASP A 25 17.43 11.75 -26.59
N ALA A 26 16.15 11.51 -26.29
CA ALA A 26 15.07 12.32 -26.85
C ALA A 26 15.15 13.76 -26.31
N ASP A 27 15.35 14.72 -27.21
CA ASP A 27 15.76 16.10 -26.89
C ASP A 27 14.79 16.93 -26.04
N ARG A 28 13.47 16.70 -26.13
CA ARG A 28 12.47 17.57 -25.47
C ARG A 28 11.28 16.84 -24.88
N LEU A 29 11.07 15.60 -25.27
CA LEU A 29 9.89 14.84 -24.87
C LEU A 29 10.32 13.41 -24.59
N GLN A 30 10.31 13.07 -23.31
CA GLN A 30 10.50 11.71 -22.85
C GLN A 30 9.18 11.16 -22.32
N TRP A 31 8.95 9.87 -22.53
CA TRP A 31 7.71 9.25 -22.09
C TRP A 31 7.92 7.81 -21.70
N ILE A 32 7.06 7.32 -20.83
CA ILE A 32 6.97 5.92 -20.43
C ILE A 32 5.50 5.52 -20.31
N PHE A 33 5.17 4.36 -20.83
CA PHE A 33 3.89 3.69 -20.61
C PHE A 33 4.17 2.30 -20.05
N GLY A 34 3.29 1.81 -19.18
CA GLY A 34 3.42 0.45 -18.71
C GLY A 34 2.13 -0.13 -18.17
N ALA A 35 2.17 -1.46 -18.07
CA ALA A 35 1.14 -2.28 -17.47
C ALA A 35 1.78 -3.13 -16.37
N TYR A 36 1.09 -3.25 -15.26
CA TYR A 36 1.54 -3.95 -14.08
C TYR A 36 0.48 -4.96 -13.64
N PHE A 37 0.94 -6.12 -13.22
CA PHE A 37 0.12 -7.15 -12.62
C PHE A 37 0.80 -7.66 -11.35
N GLN A 38 0.03 -7.85 -10.30
CA GLN A 38 0.45 -8.51 -9.08
C GLN A 38 -0.64 -9.48 -8.63
N ASN A 39 -0.23 -10.64 -8.16
CA ASN A 39 -1.03 -11.51 -7.35
C ASN A 39 -0.21 -11.89 -6.11
N ARG A 40 -0.85 -11.84 -4.95
CA ARG A 40 -0.22 -12.05 -3.66
C ARG A 40 -1.15 -12.88 -2.80
N ASP A 41 -0.64 -14.01 -2.34
CA ASP A 41 -1.39 -14.97 -1.55
C ASP A 41 -0.67 -15.07 -0.21
N PHE A 42 -1.37 -14.86 0.91
CA PHE A 42 -0.75 -14.92 2.23
C PHE A 42 -1.70 -15.45 3.31
N ARG A 43 -1.11 -16.04 4.36
CA ARG A 43 -1.83 -16.57 5.51
C ARG A 43 -1.47 -15.81 6.77
N ILE A 44 -2.50 -15.41 7.53
CA ILE A 44 -2.39 -14.81 8.84
C ILE A 44 -2.93 -15.81 9.87
N GLY A 45 -2.07 -16.23 10.81
CA GLY A 45 -2.48 -16.98 11.98
C GLY A 45 -2.63 -16.05 13.17
N ASP A 46 -3.72 -16.22 13.92
CA ASP A 46 -4.10 -15.36 15.04
C ASP A 46 -4.38 -16.20 16.30
N ASP A 47 -3.69 -15.88 17.39
CA ASP A 47 -3.85 -16.50 18.70
C ASP A 47 -4.43 -15.48 19.68
N LEU A 48 -5.63 -15.73 20.20
CA LEU A 48 -6.28 -14.91 21.22
C LEU A 48 -6.45 -15.69 22.53
N GLU A 49 -5.76 -15.27 23.58
CA GLU A 49 -5.99 -15.84 24.92
C GLU A 49 -7.34 -15.37 25.48
N VAL A 50 -8.19 -16.33 25.87
CA VAL A 50 -9.51 -16.04 26.47
C VAL A 50 -9.57 -16.60 27.90
N PRO A 51 -9.13 -15.82 28.92
CA PRO A 51 -8.97 -16.32 30.29
C PRO A 51 -10.24 -16.87 30.93
N LEU A 52 -11.42 -16.39 30.51
CA LEU A 52 -12.72 -16.85 31.02
C LEU A 52 -13.07 -18.28 30.60
N PHE A 53 -12.50 -18.75 29.48
CA PHE A 53 -12.74 -20.10 28.94
C PHE A 53 -11.53 -21.02 29.08
N PHE A 54 -10.50 -20.59 29.82
CA PHE A 54 -9.31 -21.40 30.10
C PHE A 54 -8.65 -21.97 28.83
N GLY A 55 -8.55 -21.15 27.79
CA GLY A 55 -7.96 -21.56 26.53
C GLY A 55 -7.64 -20.40 25.59
N THR A 56 -7.16 -20.77 24.42
CA THR A 56 -6.72 -19.88 23.35
C THR A 56 -7.56 -20.18 22.11
N GLU A 57 -8.13 -19.14 21.52
CA GLU A 57 -8.70 -19.24 20.18
C GLU A 57 -7.57 -19.13 19.16
N VAL A 58 -7.50 -20.11 18.27
CA VAL A 58 -6.51 -20.18 17.18
C VAL A 58 -7.28 -20.14 15.87
N GLY A 59 -7.02 -19.12 15.07
CA GLY A 59 -7.57 -18.95 13.74
C GLY A 59 -6.47 -18.85 12.68
N GLU A 60 -6.78 -19.27 11.47
CA GLU A 60 -5.98 -18.94 10.29
C GLU A 60 -6.89 -18.28 9.25
N SER A 61 -6.38 -17.25 8.59
CA SER A 61 -7.06 -16.54 7.52
C SER A 61 -6.16 -16.51 6.29
N THR A 62 -6.70 -16.92 5.15
CA THR A 62 -6.03 -16.85 3.85
C THR A 62 -6.53 -15.63 3.08
N TYR A 63 -5.60 -14.87 2.52
CA TYR A 63 -5.85 -13.67 1.74
C TYR A 63 -5.27 -13.84 0.35
N ASP A 64 -6.11 -13.65 -0.67
CA ASP A 64 -5.73 -13.67 -2.07
C ASP A 64 -5.96 -12.27 -2.66
N GLN A 65 -4.87 -11.53 -2.91
CA GLN A 65 -4.90 -10.17 -3.44
C GLN A 65 -4.44 -10.13 -4.89
N THR A 66 -5.27 -9.54 -5.75
CA THR A 66 -4.94 -9.33 -7.15
C THR A 66 -4.96 -7.85 -7.50
N THR A 67 -3.96 -7.38 -8.25
CA THR A 67 -3.84 -5.98 -8.66
C THR A 67 -3.46 -5.88 -10.13
N TYR A 68 -4.20 -5.07 -10.87
CA TYR A 68 -3.91 -4.67 -12.24
C TYR A 68 -3.71 -3.16 -12.29
N ALA A 69 -2.67 -2.69 -12.97
CA ALA A 69 -2.50 -1.26 -13.16
C ALA A 69 -1.96 -0.90 -14.54
N GLY A 70 -2.41 0.25 -15.04
CA GLY A 70 -1.89 0.91 -16.23
C GLY A 70 -1.31 2.26 -15.84
N PHE A 71 -0.18 2.65 -16.42
CA PHE A 71 0.40 3.96 -16.15
C PHE A 71 1.06 4.59 -17.37
N ALA A 72 1.10 5.91 -17.34
CA ALA A 72 1.76 6.76 -18.31
C ALA A 72 2.47 7.91 -17.58
N GLN A 73 3.64 8.29 -18.05
CA GLN A 73 4.30 9.53 -17.64
C GLN A 73 4.98 10.17 -18.85
N VAL A 74 4.91 11.49 -18.90
CA VAL A 74 5.54 12.33 -19.90
C VAL A 74 6.38 13.38 -19.18
N ASP A 75 7.63 13.50 -19.60
CA ASP A 75 8.55 14.55 -19.22
C ASP A 75 8.78 15.45 -20.43
N TYR A 76 8.48 16.73 -20.29
CA TYR A 76 8.57 17.73 -21.34
C TYR A 76 9.55 18.83 -20.95
N GLU A 77 10.50 19.11 -21.83
CA GLU A 77 11.55 20.12 -21.64
C GLU A 77 11.30 21.29 -22.59
N PRO A 78 10.47 22.28 -22.22
CA PRO A 78 10.24 23.47 -23.04
C PRO A 78 11.51 24.30 -23.26
N THR A 79 12.46 24.23 -22.33
CA THR A 79 13.79 24.87 -22.37
C THR A 79 14.83 23.92 -21.78
N GLU A 80 16.11 24.16 -22.01
CA GLU A 80 17.21 23.33 -21.49
C GLU A 80 17.25 23.27 -19.94
N ASP A 81 16.71 24.28 -19.27
CA ASP A 81 16.73 24.39 -17.80
C ASP A 81 15.43 23.97 -17.11
N LEU A 82 14.35 23.68 -17.86
CA LEU A 82 13.01 23.45 -17.28
C LEU A 82 12.47 22.11 -17.72
N THR A 83 12.14 21.25 -16.78
CA THR A 83 11.46 19.97 -17.01
C THR A 83 10.08 20.01 -16.36
N LEU A 84 9.06 19.65 -17.13
CA LEU A 84 7.68 19.50 -16.68
C LEU A 84 7.28 18.02 -16.77
N THR A 85 6.89 17.44 -15.65
CA THR A 85 6.45 16.04 -15.57
C THR A 85 4.94 15.99 -15.36
N ALA A 86 4.25 15.18 -16.15
CA ALA A 86 2.88 14.79 -15.91
C ALA A 86 2.75 13.27 -16.00
N GLY A 87 2.15 12.65 -14.99
CA GLY A 87 1.95 11.21 -14.91
C GLY A 87 0.56 10.86 -14.40
N LEU A 88 0.09 9.68 -14.81
CA LEU A 88 -1.16 9.12 -14.35
C LEU A 88 -1.01 7.60 -14.25
N ARG A 89 -1.46 7.04 -13.13
CA ARG A 89 -1.62 5.61 -12.94
C ARG A 89 -3.07 5.30 -12.58
N TYR A 90 -3.64 4.30 -13.22
CA TYR A 90 -4.91 3.68 -12.83
C TYR A 90 -4.61 2.31 -12.26
N GLU A 91 -5.24 1.97 -11.16
CA GLU A 91 -5.09 0.69 -10.50
C GLU A 91 -6.46 0.13 -10.13
N TYR A 92 -6.68 -1.14 -10.44
CA TYR A 92 -7.83 -1.93 -9.98
C TYR A 92 -7.28 -3.07 -9.13
N TRP A 93 -7.89 -3.27 -7.97
CA TRP A 93 -7.48 -4.29 -7.01
C TRP A 93 -8.70 -5.07 -6.53
N GLN A 94 -8.45 -6.30 -6.14
CA GLN A 94 -9.42 -7.22 -5.56
C GLN A 94 -8.73 -7.97 -4.43
N GLU A 95 -9.46 -8.23 -3.35
CA GLU A 95 -9.02 -9.02 -2.23
C GLU A 95 -10.12 -10.00 -1.83
N GLU A 96 -9.76 -11.28 -1.81
CA GLU A 96 -10.58 -12.37 -1.29
C GLU A 96 -10.02 -12.78 0.08
N LEU A 97 -10.88 -12.82 1.09
CA LEU A 97 -10.59 -13.35 2.41
C LEU A 97 -11.34 -14.66 2.59
N ASN A 98 -10.58 -15.72 2.86
CA ASN A 98 -11.09 -17.03 3.27
C ASN A 98 -10.64 -17.28 4.70
N ARG A 99 -11.57 -17.35 5.67
CA ARG A 99 -11.22 -17.67 7.06
C ARG A 99 -11.32 -19.17 7.28
N ASP A 100 -10.21 -19.79 7.67
CA ASP A 100 -10.21 -21.20 8.05
C ASP A 100 -10.92 -21.38 9.39
N ALA A 101 -11.42 -22.60 9.62
CA ALA A 101 -12.20 -22.92 10.81
C ALA A 101 -11.40 -22.60 12.10
N GLN A 102 -11.95 -21.70 12.91
CA GLN A 102 -11.37 -21.37 14.20
C GLN A 102 -11.50 -22.56 15.16
N THR A 103 -10.43 -22.81 15.90
CA THR A 103 -10.39 -23.84 16.94
C THR A 103 -10.10 -23.21 18.28
N PHE A 104 -10.61 -23.83 19.34
CA PHE A 104 -10.34 -23.40 20.70
C PHE A 104 -9.45 -24.45 21.38
N GLU A 105 -8.22 -24.07 21.71
CA GLU A 105 -7.28 -24.91 22.46
C GLU A 105 -7.44 -24.65 23.96
N LEU A 106 -7.90 -25.66 24.71
CA LEU A 106 -8.00 -25.60 26.17
C LEU A 106 -6.61 -25.79 26.81
N PHE A 107 -6.41 -25.26 28.02
CA PHE A 107 -5.13 -25.40 28.75
C PHE A 107 -4.73 -26.85 29.06
N ASP A 108 -5.66 -27.80 28.97
CA ASP A 108 -5.37 -29.24 29.09
C ASP A 108 -4.87 -29.87 27.78
N GLY A 109 -4.73 -29.07 26.70
CA GLY A 109 -4.25 -29.46 25.39
C GLY A 109 -5.32 -30.06 24.47
N THR A 110 -6.60 -30.04 24.87
CA THR A 110 -7.69 -30.51 24.01
C THR A 110 -8.22 -29.39 23.09
N THR A 111 -8.66 -29.76 21.88
CA THR A 111 -9.27 -28.83 20.92
C THR A 111 -10.79 -28.99 20.93
N ALA A 112 -11.50 -27.86 20.98
CA ALA A 112 -12.93 -27.77 20.78
C ALA A 112 -13.23 -26.90 19.55
N PRO A 113 -14.27 -27.21 18.76
CA PRO A 113 -14.72 -26.29 17.71
C PRO A 113 -15.12 -24.94 18.31
N ALA A 114 -14.71 -23.84 17.68
CA ALA A 114 -15.03 -22.51 18.17
C ALA A 114 -16.55 -22.24 18.26
N SER A 115 -17.37 -22.97 17.47
CA SER A 115 -18.84 -22.92 17.50
C SER A 115 -19.50 -23.37 18.82
N PHE A 116 -18.75 -23.98 19.74
CA PHE A 116 -19.21 -24.23 21.12
C PHE A 116 -19.22 -22.96 21.99
N PHE A 117 -18.58 -21.89 21.51
CA PHE A 117 -18.48 -20.60 22.16
C PHE A 117 -19.15 -19.53 21.28
N PRO A 118 -19.74 -18.47 21.88
CA PRO A 118 -20.38 -17.41 21.12
C PRO A 118 -19.32 -16.47 20.52
N VAL A 119 -18.56 -16.98 19.55
CA VAL A 119 -17.69 -16.19 18.67
C VAL A 119 -18.39 -16.04 17.32
N SER A 120 -18.26 -14.87 16.69
CA SER A 120 -18.91 -14.61 15.41
C SER A 120 -18.30 -15.51 14.32
N GLU A 121 -19.13 -16.26 13.61
CA GLU A 121 -18.71 -16.91 12.37
C GLU A 121 -18.68 -15.85 11.26
N ILE A 122 -17.48 -15.41 10.87
CA ILE A 122 -17.30 -14.46 9.77
C ILE A 122 -17.11 -15.26 8.48
N SER A 123 -17.97 -15.06 7.50
CA SER A 123 -17.95 -15.77 6.23
C SER A 123 -16.86 -15.25 5.28
N ASP A 124 -16.47 -16.10 4.33
CA ASP A 124 -15.66 -15.71 3.17
C ASP A 124 -16.23 -14.44 2.52
N SER A 125 -15.33 -13.52 2.18
CA SER A 125 -15.72 -12.18 1.75
C SER A 125 -14.81 -11.70 0.61
N ASP A 126 -15.39 -10.96 -0.35
CA ASP A 126 -14.71 -10.41 -1.53
C ASP A 126 -14.93 -8.90 -1.59
N ILE A 127 -13.85 -8.14 -1.75
CA ILE A 127 -13.85 -6.69 -1.95
C ILE A 127 -13.03 -6.33 -3.18
N ASP A 128 -13.46 -5.28 -3.86
CA ASP A 128 -12.75 -4.70 -4.99
C ASP A 128 -12.75 -3.18 -4.93
N GLY A 129 -11.90 -2.58 -5.76
CA GLY A 129 -11.94 -1.15 -5.97
C GLY A 129 -10.94 -0.67 -7.02
N ASP A 130 -11.03 0.61 -7.32
CA ASP A 130 -10.15 1.27 -8.26
C ASP A 130 -9.70 2.66 -7.79
N VAL A 131 -8.57 3.12 -8.33
CA VAL A 131 -8.01 4.43 -7.98
C VAL A 131 -7.24 5.05 -9.14
N TRP A 132 -7.38 6.38 -9.28
CA TRP A 132 -6.56 7.21 -10.14
C TRP A 132 -5.49 7.94 -9.33
N GLN A 133 -4.24 7.82 -9.77
CA GLN A 133 -3.06 8.37 -9.10
C GLN A 133 -2.34 9.36 -10.05
N PRO A 134 -2.81 10.61 -10.14
CA PRO A 134 -2.13 11.64 -10.90
C PRO A 134 -0.85 12.12 -10.20
N LYS A 135 0.11 12.58 -11.01
CA LYS A 135 1.35 13.20 -10.56
C LYS A 135 1.73 14.36 -11.48
N PHE A 136 2.10 15.48 -10.88
CA PHE A 136 2.67 16.62 -11.57
C PHE A 136 3.97 17.02 -10.88
N ALA A 137 5.01 17.32 -11.66
CA ALA A 137 6.24 17.88 -11.11
C ALA A 137 6.83 18.93 -12.05
N VAL A 138 7.59 19.84 -11.45
CA VAL A 138 8.39 20.84 -12.15
C VAL A 138 9.79 20.78 -11.58
N ASN A 139 10.79 20.84 -12.45
CA ASN A 139 12.19 20.96 -12.08
C ASN A 139 12.81 22.11 -12.87
N TYR A 140 13.51 23.02 -12.20
CA TYR A 140 14.17 24.15 -12.83
C TYR A 140 15.65 24.23 -12.39
N GLN A 141 16.54 24.23 -13.37
CA GLN A 141 17.98 24.35 -13.21
C GLN A 141 18.39 25.82 -13.31
N PHE A 142 18.75 26.46 -12.19
CA PHE A 142 19.18 27.86 -12.20
C PHE A 142 20.63 28.03 -12.70
N SER A 143 21.45 27.02 -12.47
CA SER A 143 22.86 26.93 -12.90
C SER A 143 23.30 25.47 -12.80
N PRO A 144 24.44 25.02 -13.35
CA PRO A 144 24.91 23.64 -13.24
C PRO A 144 24.98 23.08 -11.80
N ASN A 145 25.01 23.96 -10.79
CA ASN A 145 25.19 23.61 -9.39
C ASN A 145 23.94 23.90 -8.52
N VAL A 146 22.87 24.46 -9.07
CA VAL A 146 21.67 24.87 -8.31
C VAL A 146 20.40 24.53 -9.08
N ALA A 147 19.53 23.74 -8.47
CA ALA A 147 18.22 23.38 -9.01
C ALA A 147 17.14 23.45 -7.92
N ALA A 148 15.92 23.82 -8.29
CA ALA A 148 14.75 23.64 -7.45
C ALA A 148 13.72 22.76 -8.15
N TYR A 149 12.92 22.07 -7.35
CA TYR A 149 11.82 21.24 -7.85
C TYR A 149 10.60 21.40 -6.97
N GLY A 150 9.44 21.10 -7.54
CA GLY A 150 8.19 20.94 -6.81
C GLY A 150 7.37 19.82 -7.42
N SER A 151 6.59 19.12 -6.59
CA SER A 151 5.68 18.07 -7.06
C SER A 151 4.40 17.98 -6.25
N ILE A 152 3.36 17.53 -6.92
CA ILE A 152 2.07 17.16 -6.34
C ILE A 152 1.75 15.75 -6.85
N SER A 153 1.46 14.82 -5.96
CA SER A 153 1.15 13.44 -6.33
C SER A 153 0.10 12.83 -5.42
N CYS A 154 -0.80 12.05 -6.00
CA CYS A 154 -1.73 11.20 -5.26
C CYS A 154 -1.08 9.85 -4.95
N GLY A 155 -1.15 9.44 -3.68
CA GLY A 155 -0.78 8.12 -3.18
C GLY A 155 -2.00 7.38 -2.65
N TYR A 156 -1.86 6.07 -2.50
CA TYR A 156 -2.98 5.18 -2.22
C TYR A 156 -2.54 3.95 -1.44
N ARG A 157 -3.40 3.49 -0.53
CA ARG A 157 -3.32 2.17 0.09
C ARG A 157 -4.69 1.48 -0.05
N PRO A 158 -4.75 0.28 -0.65
CA PRO A 158 -6.02 -0.40 -0.85
C PRO A 158 -6.73 -0.72 0.45
N GLY A 159 -8.05 -0.77 0.35
CA GLY A 159 -8.88 -1.35 1.40
C GLY A 159 -8.47 -2.80 1.63
N THR A 160 -8.73 -3.29 2.83
CA THR A 160 -8.35 -4.66 3.21
C THR A 160 -9.27 -5.16 4.29
N TYR A 161 -9.29 -6.47 4.51
CA TYR A 161 -9.98 -7.05 5.63
C TYR A 161 -9.12 -7.08 6.89
N ASN A 162 -9.73 -6.73 8.01
CA ASN A 162 -9.16 -6.93 9.33
C ASN A 162 -9.51 -8.35 9.84
N SER A 163 -8.58 -9.32 9.71
CA SER A 163 -8.80 -10.69 10.23
C SER A 163 -8.94 -10.76 11.76
N LEU A 164 -8.70 -9.66 12.46
CA LEU A 164 -8.70 -9.60 13.93
C LEU A 164 -10.02 -9.13 14.54
N THR A 165 -11.01 -8.74 13.72
CA THR A 165 -12.33 -8.40 14.26
C THR A 165 -13.26 -9.61 14.35
N PHE A 166 -14.25 -9.49 15.24
CA PHE A 166 -15.34 -10.43 15.55
C PHE A 166 -16.72 -9.84 15.21
N THR A 167 -16.75 -8.78 14.40
CA THR A 167 -18.00 -8.17 13.92
C THR A 167 -17.84 -7.79 12.46
N ASP A 168 -18.85 -8.08 11.64
CA ASP A 168 -18.87 -7.75 10.22
C ASP A 168 -18.67 -6.24 9.96
N ASP A 169 -19.14 -5.39 10.88
CA ASP A 169 -19.05 -3.93 10.80
C ASP A 169 -17.62 -3.38 10.82
N GLU A 170 -16.65 -4.14 11.33
CA GLU A 170 -15.24 -3.75 11.42
C GLU A 170 -14.34 -4.58 10.49
N LEU A 171 -14.95 -5.49 9.73
CA LEU A 171 -14.23 -6.46 8.91
C LEU A 171 -13.57 -5.76 7.73
N PHE A 172 -14.28 -4.83 7.09
CA PHE A 172 -13.75 -4.07 5.97
C PHE A 172 -13.12 -2.75 6.43
N VAL A 173 -11.87 -2.54 6.02
CA VAL A 173 -11.15 -1.29 6.23
C VAL A 173 -11.14 -0.53 4.90
N GLU A 174 -11.70 0.69 4.90
CA GLU A 174 -11.79 1.53 3.70
C GLU A 174 -10.40 1.85 3.12
N PRO A 175 -10.29 2.06 1.78
CA PRO A 175 -9.03 2.49 1.18
C PRO A 175 -8.58 3.86 1.69
N GLU A 176 -7.28 4.01 1.89
CA GLU A 176 -6.66 5.28 2.27
C GLU A 176 -6.12 6.00 1.03
N ASN A 177 -6.45 7.28 0.91
CA ASN A 177 -5.96 8.15 -0.15
C ASN A 177 -5.09 9.25 0.45
N SER A 178 -4.03 9.63 -0.25
CA SER A 178 -3.13 10.69 0.21
C SER A 178 -2.71 11.63 -0.92
N TRP A 179 -2.55 12.90 -0.61
CA TRP A 179 -1.93 13.88 -1.49
C TRP A 179 -0.63 14.37 -0.89
N ASN A 180 0.47 14.16 -1.62
CA ASN A 180 1.79 14.65 -1.25
C ASN A 180 2.12 15.90 -2.05
N TYR A 181 2.51 16.97 -1.34
CA TYR A 181 3.01 18.22 -1.88
C TYR A 181 4.44 18.37 -1.41
N GLU A 182 5.39 18.51 -2.33
CA GLU A 182 6.81 18.64 -2.01
C GLU A 182 7.42 19.80 -2.78
N ILE A 183 8.31 20.54 -2.13
CA ILE A 183 9.20 21.52 -2.77
C ILE A 183 10.61 21.34 -2.22
N GLY A 184 11.60 21.41 -3.08
CA GLY A 184 12.98 21.25 -2.66
C GLY A 184 13.98 22.05 -3.49
N LEU A 185 15.15 22.22 -2.91
CA LEU A 185 16.30 22.90 -3.46
C LEU A 185 17.51 21.98 -3.35
N LYS A 186 18.22 21.77 -4.45
CA LYS A 186 19.44 20.98 -4.53
C LYS A 186 20.59 21.89 -4.95
N THR A 187 21.67 21.87 -4.19
CA THR A 187 22.86 22.69 -4.45
C THR A 187 24.14 21.89 -4.33
N SER A 188 25.14 22.22 -5.13
CA SER A 188 26.49 21.67 -5.06
C SER A 188 27.55 22.76 -4.96
N TRP A 189 28.58 22.50 -4.16
CA TRP A 189 29.62 23.44 -3.77
C TRP A 189 31.00 22.79 -3.87
N LEU A 190 32.05 23.60 -3.88
CA LEU A 190 33.45 23.15 -3.86
C LEU A 190 33.78 22.15 -5.00
N ASP A 191 33.43 22.50 -6.25
CA ASP A 191 33.56 21.61 -7.42
C ASP A 191 32.86 20.26 -7.22
N ASN A 192 31.60 20.31 -6.78
CA ASN A 192 30.74 19.14 -6.50
C ASN A 192 31.24 18.23 -5.36
N ARG A 193 32.11 18.72 -4.46
CA ARG A 193 32.57 17.97 -3.28
C ARG A 193 31.63 18.09 -2.09
N LEU A 194 30.76 19.09 -2.06
CA LEU A 194 29.76 19.27 -1.01
C LEU A 194 28.38 19.50 -1.62
N GLY A 195 27.44 18.60 -1.36
CA GLY A 195 26.03 18.77 -1.73
C GLY A 195 25.20 19.23 -0.53
N ILE A 196 24.33 20.23 -0.74
CA ILE A 196 23.34 20.67 0.25
C ILE A 196 21.97 20.59 -0.41
N ASN A 197 21.09 19.76 0.15
CA ASN A 197 19.72 19.58 -0.32
C ASN A 197 18.75 19.96 0.82
N LEU A 198 17.74 20.75 0.48
CA LEU A 198 16.68 21.17 1.41
C LEU A 198 15.33 20.78 0.79
N ALA A 199 14.42 20.24 1.58
CA ALA A 199 13.07 19.91 1.14
C ALA A 199 12.05 20.23 2.23
N ALA A 200 10.87 20.64 1.80
CA ALA A 200 9.68 20.77 2.63
C ALA A 200 8.56 19.96 1.97
N PHE A 201 7.82 19.21 2.78
CA PHE A 201 6.75 18.33 2.31
C PHE A 201 5.51 18.47 3.20
N TYR A 202 4.35 18.25 2.60
CA TYR A 202 3.05 18.22 3.26
C TYR A 202 2.24 17.05 2.69
N ASN A 203 1.75 16.18 3.56
CA ASN A 203 0.91 15.05 3.19
C ASN A 203 -0.48 15.27 3.78
N ASP A 204 -1.48 15.33 2.92
CA ASP A 204 -2.89 15.28 3.30
C ASP A 204 -3.37 13.83 3.16
N ILE A 205 -3.90 13.24 4.22
CA ILE A 205 -4.25 11.81 4.23
C ILE A 205 -5.69 11.66 4.71
N ASP A 206 -6.51 11.07 3.86
CA ASP A 206 -7.92 10.76 4.13
C ASP A 206 -8.09 9.28 4.45
N SER A 207 -9.01 8.98 5.38
CA SER A 207 -9.36 7.61 5.80
C SER A 207 -8.16 6.77 6.22
N VAL A 208 -7.37 7.31 7.17
CA VAL A 208 -6.18 6.64 7.69
C VAL A 208 -6.55 5.27 8.24
N GLN A 209 -5.96 4.20 7.69
CA GLN A 209 -6.13 2.86 8.26
C GLN A 209 -5.21 2.70 9.47
N VAL A 210 -5.80 2.76 10.67
CA VAL A 210 -5.11 2.56 11.94
C VAL A 210 -5.52 1.22 12.54
N ALA A 211 -4.56 0.36 12.83
CA ALA A 211 -4.82 -0.86 13.57
C ALA A 211 -5.17 -0.52 15.03
N GLY A 212 -6.40 -0.85 15.46
CA GLY A 212 -6.73 -0.99 16.88
C GLY A 212 -7.29 0.22 17.63
N VAL A 213 -7.92 1.20 16.99
CA VAL A 213 -8.76 2.18 17.73
C VAL A 213 -10.03 2.54 16.96
N ARG A 214 -11.15 1.95 17.38
CA ARG A 214 -12.38 2.69 17.66
C ARG A 214 -13.13 2.05 18.82
#